data_AF-A0A2D4FXC1-F1
#
_entry.id   AF-A0A2D4FXC1-F1
#
_cell.length_a   1.000
_cell.length_b   1.000
_cell.length_c   1.000
_cell.angle_alpha   90.00
_cell.angle_beta   90.00
_cell.angle_gamma   90.00
#
_symmetry.space_group_name_H-M   'P 1'
#
loop_
_entity.id
_entity.type
_entity.pdbx_description
1 polymer ?
#
loop_
_entity_poly.entity_id
_entity_poly.type
_entity_poly.pdbx_seq_one_letter_code
_entity_poly.pdbx_strand_id
1 'polypeptide(L)'
;MAEMQMDQALAKQLFFEGATVIILKMPEGTEFGIDYNSWQIGPKFCGVKMIPPGIHFFHYSSVDKNNRKESGPRTGFFLNLQQRDLKILHWDKQREEVDLTPASENESEAARVNLKEMDKFLGPYPYNTLKKWVSLTNFINEFVMQKLQPENGQICAFSEVLPVLPGKYTQDRIEQNLPQYDTECKSYAEGLARLPKMQLKPGTEIRFTKIPKQMYPEGATPEEVTKHSMDLSYALETMINQHYSSNS
;
A
#
# COMPACT_ATOMS: atom_id res chain seq x y z
N MET A 1 3.23 -17.85 -20.79
CA MET A 1 1.79 -17.61 -20.98
C MET A 1 1.64 -16.86 -22.29
N ALA A 2 0.73 -17.30 -23.17
CA ALA A 2 0.53 -16.63 -24.45
C ALA A 2 0.09 -15.18 -24.20
N GLU A 3 0.82 -14.21 -24.77
CA GLU A 3 0.35 -12.83 -24.86
C GLU A 3 -1.00 -12.86 -25.59
N MET A 4 -2.05 -12.42 -24.89
CA MET A 4 -3.33 -12.21 -25.54
C MET A 4 -3.14 -11.05 -26.50
N GLN A 5 -3.03 -11.35 -27.79
CA GLN A 5 -2.83 -10.33 -28.83
C GLN A 5 -4.11 -9.49 -28.90
N MET A 6 -4.08 -8.32 -28.26
CA MET A 6 -5.22 -7.41 -28.22
C MET A 6 -5.49 -6.86 -29.62
N ASP A 7 -6.76 -6.89 -30.02
CA ASP A 7 -7.17 -6.27 -31.28
C ASP A 7 -6.80 -4.77 -31.31
N GLN A 8 -6.32 -4.30 -32.45
CA GLN A 8 -5.81 -2.94 -32.59
C GLN A 8 -6.90 -1.88 -32.48
N ALA A 9 -8.14 -2.17 -32.90
CA ALA A 9 -9.24 -1.24 -32.74
C ALA A 9 -9.62 -1.13 -31.26
N LEU A 10 -9.69 -2.27 -30.55
CA LEU A 10 -9.90 -2.29 -29.10
C LEU A 10 -8.80 -1.55 -28.35
N ALA A 11 -7.53 -1.75 -28.69
CA ALA A 11 -6.41 -1.05 -28.06
C ALA A 11 -6.52 0.47 -28.21
N LYS A 12 -6.89 0.97 -29.40
CA LYS A 12 -7.13 2.40 -29.63
C LYS A 12 -8.29 2.92 -28.79
N GLN A 13 -9.38 2.17 -28.69
CA GLN A 13 -10.52 2.57 -27.85
C GLN A 13 -10.10 2.64 -26.37
N LEU A 14 -9.43 1.60 -25.86
CA LEU A 14 -8.96 1.55 -24.48
C LEU A 14 -7.92 2.61 -24.16
N PHE A 15 -7.12 3.05 -25.13
CA PHE A 15 -6.19 4.16 -24.95
C PHE A 15 -6.92 5.47 -24.60
N PHE A 16 -8.06 5.74 -25.24
CA PHE A 16 -8.84 6.95 -25.00
C PHE A 16 -9.84 6.84 -23.85
N GLU A 17 -10.34 5.63 -23.57
CA GLU A 17 -11.36 5.40 -22.55
C GLU A 17 -10.76 4.99 -21.19
N GLY A 18 -9.66 4.26 -21.20
CA GLY A 18 -8.98 3.84 -19.99
C GLY A 18 -8.29 5.00 -19.29
N ALA A 19 -8.09 4.85 -17.99
CA ALA A 19 -7.24 5.73 -17.22
C ALA A 19 -5.76 5.52 -17.58
N THR A 20 -4.96 6.55 -17.31
CA THR A 20 -3.51 6.52 -17.45
C THR A 20 -2.86 7.06 -16.17
N VAL A 21 -1.88 6.32 -15.67
CA VAL A 21 -1.05 6.74 -14.54
C VAL A 21 0.38 6.87 -15.02
N ILE A 22 0.94 8.07 -14.92
CA ILE A 22 2.31 8.41 -15.25
C ILE A 22 3.08 8.60 -13.94
N ILE A 23 4.25 7.98 -13.84
CA ILE A 23 5.17 8.15 -12.70
C ILE A 23 6.51 8.62 -13.25
N LEU A 24 6.81 9.89 -13.04
CA LEU A 24 8.01 10.52 -13.57
C LEU A 24 9.23 10.23 -12.69
N LYS A 25 10.39 10.10 -13.34
CA LYS A 25 11.71 9.96 -12.70
C LYS A 25 11.90 8.68 -11.87
N MET A 26 11.05 7.67 -12.06
CA MET A 26 11.27 6.36 -11.44
C MET A 26 12.58 5.73 -11.98
N PRO A 27 13.46 5.21 -11.11
CA PRO A 27 14.76 4.68 -11.54
C PRO A 27 14.63 3.45 -12.46
N GLU A 28 15.41 3.40 -13.53
CA GLU A 28 15.55 2.18 -14.35
C GLU A 28 15.95 0.99 -13.47
N GLY A 29 15.33 -0.16 -13.68
CA GLY A 29 15.59 -1.37 -12.92
C GLY A 29 14.73 -1.53 -11.67
N THR A 30 13.92 -0.52 -11.31
CA THR A 30 12.88 -0.64 -10.26
C THR A 30 11.93 -1.77 -10.62
N GLU A 31 11.61 -2.65 -9.66
CA GLU A 31 10.49 -3.56 -9.83
C GLU A 31 9.21 -2.73 -9.66
N PHE A 32 8.35 -2.74 -10.66
CA PHE A 32 7.08 -2.02 -10.67
C PHE A 32 5.96 -2.97 -11.04
N GLY A 33 4.84 -2.84 -10.35
CA GLY A 33 3.66 -3.61 -10.64
C GLY A 33 2.36 -2.85 -10.46
N ILE A 34 1.36 -3.39 -11.14
CA ILE A 34 -0.04 -2.99 -11.00
C ILE A 34 -0.85 -4.26 -10.84
N ASP A 35 -1.66 -4.30 -9.79
CA ASP A 35 -2.48 -5.42 -9.39
C ASP A 35 -1.66 -6.72 -9.32
N TYR A 36 -1.93 -7.66 -10.22
CA TYR A 36 -1.32 -8.99 -10.29
C TYR A 36 0.00 -9.07 -11.03
N ASN A 37 0.42 -7.99 -11.68
CA ASN A 37 1.55 -8.05 -12.60
C ASN A 37 2.68 -7.19 -12.08
N SER A 38 3.89 -7.65 -12.30
CA SER A 38 5.12 -6.99 -11.89
C SER A 38 6.17 -7.20 -12.95
N TRP A 39 6.96 -6.16 -13.19
CA TRP A 39 8.05 -6.15 -14.16
C TRP A 39 9.20 -5.31 -13.64
N GLN A 40 10.39 -5.59 -14.15
CA GLN A 40 11.49 -4.65 -14.01
C GLN A 40 11.38 -3.57 -15.08
N ILE A 41 11.35 -2.30 -14.68
CA ILE A 41 11.14 -1.20 -15.64
C ILE A 41 12.43 -0.84 -16.39
N GLY A 42 12.27 -0.53 -17.67
CA GLY A 42 13.36 -0.03 -18.52
C GLY A 42 13.50 1.51 -18.46
N PRO A 43 14.52 2.07 -19.13
CA PRO A 43 14.87 3.49 -19.05
C PRO A 43 13.83 4.43 -19.67
N LYS A 44 12.92 3.89 -20.48
CA LYS A 44 11.86 4.63 -21.19
C LYS A 44 10.50 4.51 -20.53
N PHE A 45 10.35 3.66 -19.51
CA PHE A 45 9.07 3.44 -18.87
C PHE A 45 8.68 4.67 -18.05
N CYS A 46 7.45 5.14 -18.24
CA CYS A 46 6.91 6.29 -17.50
C CYS A 46 5.54 6.02 -16.90
N GLY A 47 4.99 4.80 -16.99
CA GLY A 47 3.69 4.49 -16.41
C GLY A 47 2.85 3.50 -17.21
N VAL A 48 1.57 3.42 -16.86
CA VAL A 48 0.61 2.45 -17.40
C VAL A 48 -0.59 3.18 -17.99
N LYS A 49 -1.01 2.75 -19.19
CA LYS A 49 -2.19 3.24 -19.92
C LYS A 49 -3.26 2.16 -20.02
N MET A 50 -4.44 2.55 -20.51
CA MET A 50 -5.56 1.64 -20.76
C MET A 50 -6.07 0.97 -19.47
N ILE A 51 -5.91 1.61 -18.32
CA ILE A 51 -6.33 1.04 -17.04
C ILE A 51 -7.86 1.13 -16.96
N PRO A 52 -8.58 0.03 -16.70
CA PRO A 52 -10.03 0.09 -16.57
C PRO A 52 -10.44 0.94 -15.34
N PRO A 53 -11.66 1.49 -15.31
CA PRO A 53 -12.15 2.20 -14.13
C PRO A 53 -12.27 1.27 -12.91
N GLY A 54 -11.96 1.78 -11.72
CA GLY A 54 -12.08 1.07 -10.45
C GLY A 54 -10.85 1.21 -9.55
N ILE A 55 -10.80 0.36 -8.53
CA ILE A 55 -9.69 0.30 -7.58
C ILE A 55 -8.53 -0.49 -8.19
N HIS A 56 -7.34 0.08 -8.16
CA HIS A 56 -6.10 -0.55 -8.59
C HIS A 56 -5.02 -0.40 -7.52
N PHE A 57 -4.15 -1.39 -7.40
CA PHE A 57 -3.02 -1.35 -6.47
C PHE A 57 -1.71 -1.25 -7.24
N PHE A 58 -1.02 -0.13 -7.05
CA PHE A 58 0.30 0.10 -7.62
C PHE A 58 1.33 -0.27 -6.57
N HIS A 59 2.36 -1.02 -6.96
CA HIS A 59 3.43 -1.42 -6.06
C HIS A 59 4.78 -1.35 -6.75
N TYR A 60 5.82 -1.15 -5.96
CA TYR A 60 7.18 -1.03 -6.44
C TYR A 60 8.17 -1.48 -5.36
N SER A 61 9.36 -1.88 -5.80
CA SER A 61 10.52 -2.11 -4.96
C SER A 61 11.71 -1.39 -5.58
N SER A 62 12.25 -0.40 -4.85
CA SER A 62 13.41 0.41 -5.26
C SER A 62 14.58 -0.50 -5.64
N VAL A 63 15.32 -0.16 -6.70
CA VAL A 63 16.48 -0.94 -7.14
C VAL A 63 17.74 -0.46 -6.42
N ASP A 64 18.57 -1.40 -5.95
CA ASP A 64 19.89 -1.02 -5.47
C ASP A 64 20.80 -0.62 -6.65
N LYS A 65 21.39 0.57 -6.54
CA LYS A 65 22.35 1.12 -7.51
C LYS A 65 23.63 0.28 -7.60
N ASN A 66 24.03 -0.37 -6.51
CA ASN A 66 25.27 -1.14 -6.42
C ASN A 66 25.05 -2.62 -6.77
N ASN A 67 23.91 -3.19 -6.40
CA ASN A 67 23.55 -4.56 -6.75
C ASN A 67 22.15 -4.63 -7.38
N ARG A 68 22.07 -4.59 -8.72
CA ARG A 68 20.79 -4.67 -9.46
C ARG A 68 20.00 -5.97 -9.28
N LYS A 69 20.53 -6.96 -8.55
CA LYS A 69 19.81 -8.19 -8.18
C LYS A 69 19.07 -8.06 -6.85
N GLU A 70 19.36 -7.02 -6.08
CA GLU A 70 18.69 -6.72 -4.82
C GLU A 70 17.69 -5.59 -5.03
N SER A 71 16.55 -5.75 -4.38
CA SER A 71 15.47 -4.77 -4.39
C SER A 71 15.11 -4.41 -2.95
N GLY A 72 14.76 -3.13 -2.77
CA GLY A 72 14.28 -2.61 -1.52
C GLY A 72 12.94 -3.21 -1.13
N PRO A 73 12.47 -2.92 0.10
CA PRO A 73 11.17 -3.37 0.56
C PRO A 73 10.07 -2.96 -0.42
N ARG A 74 9.07 -3.82 -0.57
CA ARG A 74 7.93 -3.53 -1.41
C ARG A 74 7.06 -2.46 -0.75
N THR A 75 6.78 -1.43 -1.51
CA THR A 75 5.87 -0.35 -1.13
C THR A 75 4.79 -0.24 -2.20
N GLY A 76 3.60 0.21 -1.82
CA GLY A 76 2.52 0.40 -2.78
C GLY A 76 1.41 1.27 -2.24
N PHE A 77 0.47 1.60 -3.11
CA PHE A 77 -0.63 2.49 -2.81
C PHE A 77 -1.84 2.13 -3.69
N PHE A 78 -3.03 2.43 -3.19
CA PHE A 78 -4.26 2.26 -3.95
C PHE A 78 -4.61 3.55 -4.70
N LEU A 79 -5.18 3.38 -5.89
CA LEU A 79 -5.88 4.45 -6.61
C LEU A 79 -7.28 3.98 -6.97
N ASN A 80 -8.27 4.87 -6.79
CA ASN A 80 -9.57 4.74 -7.42
C ASN A 80 -9.56 5.57 -8.71
N LEU A 81 -9.62 4.90 -9.85
CA LEU A 81 -9.49 5.53 -11.17
C LEU A 81 -10.84 5.58 -11.87
N GLN A 82 -11.19 6.75 -12.40
CA GLN A 82 -12.37 6.92 -13.26
C GLN A 82 -12.01 6.77 -14.73
N GLN A 83 -13.04 6.66 -15.57
CA GLN A 83 -12.86 6.61 -17.01
C GLN A 83 -12.10 7.87 -17.50
N ARG A 84 -11.06 7.68 -18.32
CA ARG A 84 -10.18 8.75 -18.85
C ARG A 84 -9.41 9.55 -17.80
N ASP A 85 -9.28 9.04 -16.57
CA ASP A 85 -8.44 9.69 -15.57
C ASP A 85 -6.98 9.74 -16.04
N LEU A 86 -6.32 10.85 -15.70
CA LEU A 86 -4.90 11.03 -15.91
C LEU A 86 -4.27 11.41 -14.56
N LYS A 87 -3.43 10.53 -14.01
CA LYS A 87 -2.68 10.80 -12.78
C LYS A 87 -1.21 10.95 -13.12
N ILE A 88 -0.61 12.06 -12.70
CA ILE A 88 0.82 12.30 -12.81
C ILE A 88 1.39 12.27 -11.39
N LEU A 89 2.32 11.36 -11.16
CA LEU A 89 3.02 11.14 -9.90
C LEU A 89 4.53 11.28 -10.13
N HIS A 90 5.28 11.42 -9.05
CA HIS A 90 6.71 11.64 -9.09
C HIS A 90 7.47 10.68 -8.20
N TRP A 91 8.64 10.26 -8.63
CA TRP A 91 9.57 9.57 -7.74
C TRP A 91 10.34 10.57 -6.86
N ASP A 92 10.21 10.43 -5.54
CA ASP A 92 11.05 11.12 -4.57
C ASP A 92 12.34 10.32 -4.37
N LYS A 93 13.44 10.83 -4.92
CA LYS A 93 14.76 10.19 -4.86
C LYS A 93 15.33 10.12 -3.44
N GLN A 94 14.93 11.01 -2.53
CA GLN A 94 15.45 11.03 -1.16
C GLN A 94 14.75 9.99 -0.29
N ARG A 95 13.44 9.85 -0.47
CA ARG A 95 12.63 8.85 0.25
C ARG A 95 12.66 7.48 -0.42
N GLU A 96 13.03 7.41 -1.69
CA GLU A 96 12.89 6.23 -2.54
C GLU A 96 11.44 5.73 -2.60
N GLU A 97 10.52 6.68 -2.73
CA GLU A 97 9.08 6.46 -2.73
C GLU A 97 8.40 7.23 -3.87
N VAL A 98 7.21 6.80 -4.27
CA VAL A 98 6.35 7.57 -5.16
C VAL A 98 5.62 8.64 -4.34
N ASP A 99 5.82 9.91 -4.70
CA ASP A 99 5.07 11.02 -4.16
C ASP A 99 3.61 10.97 -4.67
N LEU A 100 2.67 10.81 -3.73
CA LEU A 100 1.24 10.73 -3.98
C LEU A 100 0.55 12.10 -4.01
N THR A 101 1.31 13.19 -3.80
CA THR A 101 0.77 14.53 -3.97
C THR A 101 0.29 14.73 -5.40
N PRO A 102 -0.94 15.27 -5.60
CA PRO A 102 -1.43 15.54 -6.94
C PRO A 102 -0.50 16.51 -7.69
N ALA A 103 -0.20 16.19 -8.94
CA ALA A 103 0.48 17.11 -9.84
C ALA A 103 -0.29 18.43 -9.99
N SER A 104 0.43 19.49 -10.33
CA SER A 104 -0.19 20.78 -10.61
C SER A 104 -1.16 20.69 -11.81
N GLU A 105 -2.14 21.58 -11.85
CA GLU A 105 -3.11 21.64 -12.95
C GLU A 105 -2.41 21.85 -14.30
N ASN A 106 -1.46 22.79 -14.36
CA ASN A 106 -0.65 23.04 -15.56
C ASN A 106 0.10 21.80 -16.07
N GLU A 107 0.67 21.01 -15.17
CA GLU A 107 1.38 19.78 -15.53
C GLU A 107 0.41 18.70 -16.03
N SER A 108 -0.75 18.58 -15.37
CA SER A 108 -1.80 17.65 -15.76
C SER A 108 -2.38 17.99 -17.15
N GLU A 109 -2.59 19.28 -17.43
CA GLU A 109 -3.03 19.75 -18.74
C GLU A 109 -1.97 19.51 -19.83
N ALA A 110 -0.71 19.86 -19.56
CA ALA A 110 0.39 19.63 -20.49
C ALA A 110 0.55 18.14 -20.84
N ALA A 111 0.47 17.27 -19.83
CA ALA A 111 0.51 15.82 -20.02
C ALA A 111 -0.70 15.32 -20.83
N ARG A 112 -1.90 15.86 -20.58
CA ARG A 112 -3.12 15.49 -21.32
C ARG A 112 -3.03 15.86 -22.80
N VAL A 113 -2.49 17.03 -23.13
CA VAL A 113 -2.25 17.44 -24.53
C VAL A 113 -1.21 16.54 -25.19
N ASN A 114 -0.15 16.17 -24.46
CA ASN A 114 0.97 15.39 -24.98
C ASN A 114 0.78 13.87 -24.87
N LEU A 115 -0.36 13.38 -24.39
CA LEU A 115 -0.57 11.97 -24.03
C LEU A 115 -0.29 10.99 -25.19
N LYS A 116 -0.62 11.39 -26.43
CA LYS A 116 -0.34 10.59 -27.63
C LYS A 116 1.15 10.41 -27.90
N GLU A 117 1.96 11.44 -27.69
CA GLU A 117 3.42 11.36 -27.84
C GLU A 117 4.06 10.55 -26.71
N MET A 118 3.41 10.54 -25.54
CA MET A 118 3.81 9.75 -24.39
C MET A 118 3.49 8.25 -24.55
N ASP A 119 2.62 7.87 -25.48
CA ASP A 119 2.14 6.49 -25.64
C ASP A 119 3.25 5.44 -25.75
N LYS A 120 4.37 5.80 -26.39
CA LYS A 120 5.58 4.96 -26.56
C LYS A 120 6.36 4.69 -25.26
N PHE A 121 6.07 5.43 -24.20
CA PHE A 121 6.69 5.33 -22.88
C PHE A 121 5.76 4.66 -21.85
N LEU A 122 4.53 4.29 -22.26
CA LEU A 122 3.50 3.74 -21.39
C LEU A 122 3.24 2.27 -21.70
N GLY A 123 3.29 1.44 -20.67
CA GLY A 123 2.90 0.03 -20.76
C GLY A 123 1.36 -0.13 -20.81
N PRO A 124 0.81 -0.99 -21.66
CA PRO A 124 -0.62 -1.29 -21.62
C PRO A 124 -0.98 -2.08 -20.36
N TYR A 125 -2.15 -1.82 -19.79
CA TYR A 125 -2.67 -2.62 -18.68
C TYR A 125 -2.83 -4.12 -19.08
N PRO A 126 -2.42 -5.06 -18.22
CA PRO A 126 -2.50 -6.50 -18.50
C PRO A 126 -3.91 -7.07 -18.30
N TYR A 127 -4.74 -7.00 -19.35
CA TYR A 127 -6.14 -7.44 -19.30
C TYR A 127 -6.36 -8.94 -19.06
N ASN A 128 -5.34 -9.79 -19.27
CA ASN A 128 -5.41 -11.23 -19.00
C ASN A 128 -5.67 -11.55 -17.51
N THR A 129 -5.26 -10.67 -16.59
CA THR A 129 -5.48 -10.84 -15.15
C THR A 129 -6.65 -10.03 -14.59
N LEU A 130 -7.34 -9.23 -15.42
CA LEU A 130 -8.39 -8.31 -14.96
C LEU A 130 -9.51 -9.04 -14.22
N LYS A 131 -9.99 -10.17 -14.76
CA LYS A 131 -11.06 -10.95 -14.11
C LYS A 131 -10.67 -11.41 -12.71
N LYS A 132 -9.40 -11.80 -12.52
CA LYS A 132 -8.86 -12.20 -11.22
C LYS A 132 -8.79 -11.01 -10.26
N TRP A 133 -8.32 -9.86 -10.75
CA TRP A 133 -8.29 -8.64 -9.96
C TRP A 133 -9.69 -8.24 -9.46
N VAL A 134 -10.66 -8.14 -10.38
CA VAL A 134 -12.06 -7.80 -10.06
C VAL A 134 -12.65 -8.77 -9.04
N SER A 135 -12.34 -10.07 -9.12
CA SER A 135 -12.85 -11.05 -8.15
C SER A 135 -12.36 -10.85 -6.70
N LEU A 136 -11.25 -10.12 -6.50
CA LEU A 136 -10.69 -9.84 -5.18
C LEU A 136 -11.03 -8.46 -4.67
N THR A 137 -11.37 -7.54 -5.57
CA THR A 137 -11.66 -6.15 -5.25
C THR A 137 -13.14 -5.79 -5.37
N ASN A 138 -14.01 -6.76 -5.69
CA ASN A 138 -15.45 -6.54 -5.89
C ASN A 138 -16.19 -5.94 -4.68
N PHE A 139 -15.68 -6.09 -3.46
CA PHE A 139 -16.23 -5.48 -2.25
C PHE A 139 -15.46 -4.24 -1.77
N ILE A 140 -14.39 -3.87 -2.45
CA ILE A 140 -13.57 -2.70 -2.12
C ILE A 140 -14.05 -1.54 -2.97
N ASN A 141 -14.76 -0.60 -2.35
CA ASN A 141 -15.10 0.68 -2.96
C ASN A 141 -14.18 1.80 -2.47
N GLU A 142 -14.30 2.99 -3.05
CA GLU A 142 -13.50 4.15 -2.69
C GLU A 142 -13.61 4.50 -1.21
N PHE A 143 -14.80 4.43 -0.64
CA PHE A 143 -15.01 4.72 0.78
C PHE A 143 -14.25 3.73 1.68
N VAL A 144 -14.33 2.43 1.40
CA VAL A 144 -13.61 1.39 2.15
C VAL A 144 -12.09 1.57 1.99
N MET A 145 -11.61 1.82 0.77
CA MET A 145 -10.21 2.10 0.49
C MET A 145 -9.71 3.29 1.32
N GLN A 146 -10.39 4.44 1.24
CA GLN A 146 -10.03 5.66 1.97
C GLN A 146 -10.10 5.46 3.49
N LYS A 147 -11.09 4.72 3.99
CA LYS A 147 -11.22 4.43 5.42
C LYS A 147 -10.05 3.62 5.96
N LEU A 148 -9.62 2.58 5.23
CA LEU A 148 -8.67 1.57 5.72
C LEU A 148 -7.20 1.86 5.38
N GLN A 149 -6.91 2.56 4.29
CA GLN A 149 -5.52 2.85 3.91
C GLN A 149 -4.79 3.71 4.96
N PRO A 150 -3.46 3.69 5.03
CA PRO A 150 -2.70 4.63 5.86
C PRO A 150 -2.99 6.10 5.53
N GLU A 151 -2.74 7.03 6.45
CA GLU A 151 -2.98 8.47 6.22
C GLU A 151 -2.07 9.03 5.12
N ASN A 152 -0.84 8.52 5.03
CA ASN A 152 0.08 8.87 3.96
C ASN A 152 -0.23 8.15 2.63
N GLY A 153 -1.23 7.25 2.59
CA GLY A 153 -1.62 6.46 1.42
C GLY A 153 -0.64 5.36 1.00
N GLN A 154 0.53 5.26 1.64
CA GLN A 154 1.59 4.29 1.32
C GLN A 154 1.49 3.07 2.23
N ILE A 155 1.58 1.89 1.64
CA ILE A 155 1.61 0.60 2.32
C ILE A 155 2.96 -0.04 2.07
N CYS A 156 3.74 -0.26 3.13
CA CYS A 156 5.05 -0.89 3.07
C CYS A 156 4.98 -2.36 3.54
N ALA A 157 5.89 -3.19 3.04
CA ALA A 157 6.05 -4.58 3.43
C ALA A 157 6.37 -4.78 4.93
N PHE A 158 6.83 -3.73 5.61
CA PHE A 158 7.02 -3.71 7.05
C PHE A 158 6.40 -2.46 7.68
N SER A 159 6.09 -2.56 8.97
CA SER A 159 5.64 -1.42 9.74
C SER A 159 6.78 -0.45 10.01
N GLU A 160 6.60 0.81 9.65
CA GLU A 160 7.55 1.85 10.02
C GLU A 160 7.43 2.11 11.53
N VAL A 161 8.55 1.99 12.23
CA VAL A 161 8.62 2.17 13.69
C VAL A 161 9.64 3.23 14.05
N LEU A 162 9.28 4.07 15.01
CA LEU A 162 10.13 5.09 15.59
C LEU A 162 10.43 4.74 17.05
N PRO A 163 11.64 5.04 17.54
CA PRO A 163 11.92 4.86 18.96
C PRO A 163 11.08 5.86 19.78
N VAL A 164 10.54 5.40 20.90
CA VAL A 164 9.71 6.23 21.80
C VAL A 164 10.53 7.39 22.38
N LEU A 165 11.81 7.15 22.64
CA LEU A 165 12.79 8.16 23.02
C LEU A 165 13.82 8.30 21.88
N PRO A 166 14.29 9.52 21.56
CA PRO A 166 15.40 9.69 20.62
C PRO A 166 16.61 8.84 21.03
N GLY A 167 17.44 8.44 20.07
CA GLY A 167 18.65 7.63 20.32
C GLY A 167 19.85 8.09 19.52
N LYS A 168 19.77 9.30 18.94
CA LYS A 168 20.74 9.81 17.96
C LYS A 168 22.00 10.30 18.67
N TYR A 169 21.84 10.95 19.82
CA TYR A 169 22.92 11.53 20.59
C TYR A 169 23.22 10.72 21.85
N THR A 170 24.43 10.89 22.40
CA THR A 170 24.86 10.23 23.64
C THR A 170 23.95 10.56 24.81
N GLN A 171 23.43 11.80 24.88
CA GLN A 171 22.50 12.25 25.92
C GLN A 171 21.20 11.45 25.88
N ASP A 172 20.61 11.27 24.68
CA ASP A 172 19.36 10.51 24.54
C ASP A 172 19.52 9.05 25.01
N ARG A 173 20.71 8.45 24.81
CA ARG A 173 20.99 7.08 25.29
C ARG A 173 21.09 6.99 26.81
N ILE A 174 21.59 8.05 27.45
CA ILE A 174 21.62 8.16 28.92
C ILE A 174 20.18 8.26 29.43
N GLU A 175 19.34 9.08 28.79
CA GLU A 175 17.92 9.24 29.14
C GLU A 175 17.11 7.94 28.96
N GLN A 176 17.42 7.16 27.91
CA GLN A 176 16.81 5.85 27.70
C GLN A 176 17.12 4.86 28.83
N ASN A 177 18.23 5.04 29.55
CA ASN A 177 18.65 4.26 30.71
C ASN A 177 18.53 2.73 30.50
N LEU A 178 18.91 2.27 29.30
CA LEU A 178 18.86 0.85 28.94
C LEU A 178 20.02 0.11 29.63
N PRO A 179 19.79 -1.13 30.11
CA PRO A 179 20.86 -1.94 30.68
C PRO A 179 21.99 -2.16 29.66
N GLN A 180 23.23 -2.27 30.17
CA GLN A 180 24.40 -2.45 29.32
C GLN A 180 24.36 -3.77 28.52
N TYR A 181 24.95 -3.74 27.32
CA TYR A 181 25.04 -4.89 26.40
C TYR A 181 26.31 -5.73 26.62
N ASP A 182 26.99 -5.53 27.75
CA ASP A 182 28.30 -6.11 28.08
C ASP A 182 28.25 -7.58 28.52
N THR A 183 27.05 -8.11 28.75
CA THR A 183 26.80 -9.45 29.25
C THR A 183 25.79 -10.20 28.39
N GLU A 184 25.92 -11.52 28.28
CA GLU A 184 24.90 -12.35 27.63
C GLU A 184 23.58 -12.25 28.41
N CYS A 185 22.46 -12.15 27.67
CA CYS A 185 21.13 -12.15 28.25
C CYS A 185 20.83 -13.51 28.89
N LYS A 186 20.43 -13.54 30.16
CA LYS A 186 20.09 -14.78 30.88
C LYS A 186 18.65 -15.23 30.64
N SER A 187 17.81 -14.35 30.10
CA SER A 187 16.43 -14.64 29.74
C SER A 187 15.93 -13.78 28.59
N TYR A 188 14.85 -14.23 27.96
CA TYR A 188 14.17 -13.47 26.92
C TYR A 188 13.62 -12.12 27.43
N ALA A 189 13.06 -12.10 28.66
CA ALA A 189 12.55 -10.88 29.28
C ALA A 189 13.65 -9.83 29.50
N GLU A 190 14.84 -10.27 29.92
CA GLU A 190 16.01 -9.41 30.05
C GLU A 190 16.47 -8.86 28.70
N GLY A 191 16.49 -9.71 27.66
CA GLY A 191 16.79 -9.28 26.29
C GLY A 191 15.84 -8.19 25.80
N LEU A 192 14.52 -8.37 26.00
CA LEU A 192 13.53 -7.36 25.64
C LEU A 192 13.69 -6.06 26.43
N ALA A 193 14.03 -6.13 27.71
CA ALA A 193 14.23 -4.94 28.54
C ALA A 193 15.46 -4.11 28.12
N ARG A 194 16.41 -4.71 27.40
CA ARG A 194 17.58 -4.02 26.84
C ARG A 194 17.28 -3.32 25.53
N LEU A 195 16.24 -3.72 24.80
CA LEU A 195 15.91 -3.12 23.51
C LEU A 195 15.23 -1.75 23.68
N PRO A 196 15.53 -0.77 22.80
CA PRO A 196 14.76 0.46 22.73
C PRO A 196 13.27 0.17 22.53
N LYS A 197 12.41 0.87 23.25
CA LYS A 197 10.97 0.82 23.01
C LYS A 197 10.67 1.49 21.68
N MET A 198 10.04 0.74 20.77
CA MET A 198 9.62 1.22 19.45
C MET A 198 8.10 1.37 19.42
N GLN A 199 7.62 2.39 18.72
CA GLN A 199 6.20 2.62 18.43
C GLN A 199 6.00 2.79 16.93
N LEU A 200 4.82 2.43 16.43
CA LEU A 200 4.47 2.65 15.03
C LEU A 200 4.55 4.15 14.71
N LYS A 201 5.08 4.49 13.54
CA LYS A 201 5.04 5.86 13.05
C LYS A 201 3.59 6.22 12.71
N PRO A 202 3.01 7.25 13.36
CA PRO A 202 1.64 7.65 13.09
C PRO A 202 1.40 7.97 11.61
N GLY A 203 0.25 7.56 11.10
CA GLY A 203 -0.18 7.80 9.73
C GLY A 203 0.37 6.80 8.71
N THR A 204 1.17 5.82 9.14
CA THR A 204 1.71 4.74 8.28
C THR A 204 1.01 3.40 8.52
N GLU A 205 0.26 3.29 9.61
CA GLU A 205 -0.50 2.11 9.96
C GLU A 205 -1.74 1.92 9.07
N ILE A 206 -2.00 0.67 8.70
CA ILE A 206 -3.26 0.32 8.05
C ILE A 206 -4.37 0.40 9.11
N ARG A 207 -5.43 1.14 8.82
CA ARG A 207 -6.53 1.43 9.74
C ARG A 207 -7.58 0.32 9.75
N PHE A 208 -7.14 -0.92 9.95
CA PHE A 208 -8.05 -2.05 10.06
C PHE A 208 -9.05 -1.88 11.21
N THR A 209 -10.25 -2.42 11.02
CA THR A 209 -11.26 -2.49 12.07
C THR A 209 -10.71 -3.26 13.27
N LYS A 210 -10.86 -2.69 14.47
CA LYS A 210 -10.41 -3.33 15.71
C LYS A 210 -11.34 -4.49 16.04
N ILE A 211 -10.78 -5.69 16.12
CA ILE A 211 -11.51 -6.87 16.57
C ILE A 211 -11.62 -6.78 18.11
N PRO A 212 -12.83 -6.94 18.70
CA PRO A 212 -13.02 -6.96 20.15
C PRO A 212 -12.12 -8.02 20.79
N LYS A 213 -11.43 -7.67 21.89
CA LYS A 213 -10.65 -8.64 22.67
C LYS A 213 -11.53 -9.50 23.55
N GLN A 214 -12.61 -8.91 24.06
CA GLN A 214 -13.62 -9.60 24.84
C GLN A 214 -14.75 -10.01 23.90
N MET A 215 -14.99 -11.32 23.81
CA MET A 215 -15.95 -11.92 22.88
C MET A 215 -17.31 -12.23 23.54
N TYR A 216 -17.55 -11.73 24.75
CA TYR A 216 -18.73 -11.99 25.56
C TYR A 216 -19.17 -10.73 26.32
N PRO A 217 -20.44 -10.63 26.76
CA PRO A 217 -20.95 -9.48 27.51
C PRO A 217 -20.16 -9.19 28.78
N GLU A 218 -20.09 -7.93 29.18
CA GLU A 218 -19.50 -7.55 30.47
C GLU A 218 -20.32 -8.15 31.63
N GLY A 219 -19.63 -8.78 32.58
CA GLY A 219 -20.28 -9.48 33.71
C GLY A 219 -20.83 -10.87 33.37
N ALA A 220 -20.50 -11.44 32.21
CA ALA A 220 -20.92 -12.78 31.82
C ALA A 220 -20.51 -13.84 32.86
N THR A 221 -21.44 -14.76 33.14
CA THR A 221 -21.19 -15.95 33.95
C THR A 221 -20.21 -16.90 33.26
N PRO A 222 -19.54 -17.84 33.98
CA PRO A 222 -18.66 -18.83 33.34
C PRO A 222 -19.36 -19.66 32.26
N GLU A 223 -20.65 -19.94 32.41
CA GLU A 223 -21.47 -20.62 31.41
C GLU A 223 -21.64 -19.77 30.15
N GLU A 224 -21.97 -18.48 30.29
CA GLU A 224 -22.10 -17.54 29.17
C GLU A 224 -20.77 -17.28 28.47
N VAL A 225 -19.67 -17.15 29.22
CA VAL A 225 -18.32 -17.06 28.65
C VAL A 225 -18.02 -18.27 27.77
N THR A 226 -18.34 -19.48 28.26
CA THR A 226 -18.15 -20.72 27.51
C THR A 226 -19.03 -20.74 26.25
N LYS A 227 -20.31 -20.36 26.38
CA LYS A 227 -21.26 -20.27 25.26
C LYS A 227 -20.75 -19.34 24.16
N HIS A 228 -20.34 -18.12 24.51
CA HIS A 228 -19.84 -17.12 23.55
C HIS A 228 -18.42 -17.43 23.03
N SER A 229 -17.65 -18.27 23.72
CA SER A 229 -16.36 -18.74 23.20
C SER A 229 -16.54 -19.87 22.18
N MET A 230 -17.61 -20.66 22.28
CA MET A 230 -17.98 -21.66 21.27
C MET A 230 -18.67 -21.03 20.05
N ASP A 231 -19.42 -19.95 20.26
CA ASP A 231 -20.13 -19.21 19.21
C ASP A 231 -19.81 -17.71 19.25
N LEU A 232 -19.03 -17.27 18.25
CA LEU A 232 -18.59 -15.88 18.10
C LEU A 232 -19.67 -14.95 17.50
N SER A 233 -20.90 -15.41 17.29
CA SER A 233 -21.99 -14.59 16.73
C SER A 233 -22.20 -13.30 17.49
N TYR A 234 -22.15 -13.33 18.83
CA TYR A 234 -22.26 -12.12 19.66
C TYR A 234 -21.15 -11.10 19.37
N ALA A 235 -19.90 -11.56 19.26
CA ALA A 235 -18.76 -10.69 18.97
C ALA A 235 -18.85 -10.11 17.55
N LEU A 236 -19.26 -10.92 16.59
CA LEU A 236 -19.47 -10.51 15.20
C LEU A 236 -20.59 -9.46 15.09
N GLU A 237 -21.77 -9.73 15.67
CA GLU A 237 -22.90 -8.80 15.69
C GLU A 237 -22.52 -7.48 16.37
N THR A 238 -21.81 -7.55 17.49
CA THR A 238 -21.31 -6.36 18.19
C THR A 238 -20.39 -5.54 17.27
N MET A 239 -19.45 -6.18 16.57
CA MET A 239 -18.54 -5.50 15.64
C MET A 239 -19.29 -4.88 14.45
N ILE A 240 -20.25 -5.61 13.87
CA ILE A 240 -21.09 -5.13 12.76
C ILE A 240 -21.91 -3.92 13.20
N ASN A 241 -22.59 -4.02 14.35
CA ASN A 241 -23.43 -2.95 14.88
C ASN A 241 -22.63 -1.69 15.25
N GLN A 242 -21.39 -1.85 15.72
CA GLN A 242 -20.52 -0.71 16.06
C GLN A 242 -19.94 0.01 14.84
N HIS A 243 -19.65 -0.73 13.75
CA HIS A 243 -18.85 -0.20 12.65
C HIS A 243 -19.56 -0.13 11.29
N TYR A 244 -20.71 -0.80 11.14
CA TYR A 244 -21.35 -1.07 9.86
C TYR A 244 -22.89 -1.06 9.93
N SER A 245 -23.49 -0.40 10.92
CA SER A 245 -24.95 -0.36 11.16
C SER A 245 -25.79 0.18 9.99
N SER A 246 -25.17 0.82 9.00
CA SER A 246 -25.81 1.40 7.82
C SER A 246 -25.88 0.47 6.60
N ASN A 247 -25.34 -0.74 6.67
CA ASN A 247 -25.26 -1.68 5.53
C ASN A 247 -26.39 -2.74 5.53
N SER A 248 -27.55 -2.42 6.13
CA SER A 248 -28.76 -3.27 6.10
C SER A 248 -29.58 -3.05 4.84
#